data_AF-A0A642C173-F1
#
_entry.id   AF-A0A642C173-F1
#
_cell.length_a   1.000
_cell.length_b   1.000
_cell.length_c   1.000
_cell.angle_alpha   90.00
_cell.angle_beta   90.00
_cell.angle_gamma   90.00
#
_symmetry.space_group_name_H-M   'P 1'
#
loop_
_entity.id
_entity.type
_entity.pdbx_description
1 polymer ?
#
loop_
_entity_poly.entity_id
_entity_poly.type
_entity_poly.pdbx_seq_one_letter_code
_entity_poly.pdbx_strand_id
1 'polypeptide(L)'
;IGGVTVDGNSSDMKMNIDKKGNVNCSFSVQGIGISAQVFINMSSGNNNASVSISPNFNNNNLTLNGNIVPLDQSNIFKGRAW
;
A
#
# COMPACT_ATOMS: atom_id res chain seq x y z
N ILE A 1 -20.28 -1.37 0.62
CA ILE A 1 -18.86 -1.20 0.99
C ILE A 1 -18.16 -0.63 -0.21
N GLY A 2 -17.72 0.62 -0.13
CA GLY A 2 -17.04 1.30 -1.23
C GLY A 2 -15.61 0.81 -1.38
N GLY A 3 -15.12 0.74 -2.61
CA GLY A 3 -13.75 0.32 -2.92
C GLY A 3 -13.24 1.09 -4.12
N VAL A 4 -11.93 1.32 -4.15
CA VAL A 4 -11.22 1.84 -5.31
C VAL A 4 -10.34 0.71 -5.84
N THR A 5 -10.39 0.45 -7.14
CA THR A 5 -9.43 -0.42 -7.83
C THR A 5 -8.62 0.46 -8.76
N VAL A 6 -7.32 0.57 -8.49
CA VAL A 6 -6.35 1.19 -9.40
C VAL A 6 -5.39 0.09 -9.81
N ASP A 7 -5.39 -0.23 -11.10
CA ASP A 7 -4.41 -1.13 -11.70
C ASP A 7 -3.52 -0.31 -12.63
N GLY A 8 -2.20 -0.48 -12.50
CA GLY A 8 -1.23 0.32 -13.23
C GLY A 8 0.16 0.35 -12.60
N ASN A 9 0.99 1.28 -13.05
CA ASN A 9 2.39 1.32 -12.69
C ASN A 9 2.64 2.02 -11.35
N SER A 10 3.55 1.49 -10.55
CA SER A 10 4.02 2.15 -9.33
C SER A 10 5.14 3.15 -9.62
N SER A 11 5.08 4.35 -9.04
CA SER A 11 6.12 5.38 -9.15
C SER A 11 6.40 6.06 -7.81
N ASP A 12 7.44 6.92 -7.78
CA ASP A 12 7.75 7.83 -6.67
C ASP A 12 7.92 7.15 -5.31
N MET A 13 8.48 5.94 -5.31
CA MET A 13 8.70 5.18 -4.08
C MET A 13 9.65 5.92 -3.15
N LYS A 14 9.19 6.15 -1.93
CA LYS A 14 9.96 6.70 -0.82
C LYS A 14 9.86 5.75 0.36
N MET A 15 11.00 5.36 0.91
CA MET A 15 11.08 4.50 2.08
C MET A 15 11.95 5.19 3.14
N ASN A 16 11.44 5.26 4.36
CA ASN A 16 12.14 5.81 5.50
C ASN A 16 11.98 4.89 6.70
N ILE A 17 13.07 4.68 7.43
CA ILE A 17 13.08 3.94 8.69
C ILE A 17 13.35 4.94 9.79
N ASP A 18 12.44 5.05 10.75
CA ASP A 18 12.65 5.96 11.89
C ASP A 18 13.67 5.39 12.90
N LYS A 19 14.08 6.21 13.88
CA LYS A 19 15.05 5.80 14.91
C LYS A 19 14.57 4.63 15.78
N LYS A 20 13.28 4.31 15.77
CA LYS A 20 12.66 3.20 16.52
C LYS A 20 12.54 1.93 15.65
N GLY A 21 12.93 2.00 14.37
CA GLY A 21 12.84 0.91 13.41
C GLY A 21 11.48 0.79 12.72
N ASN A 22 10.58 1.77 12.87
CA ASN A 22 9.32 1.75 12.13
C ASN A 22 9.57 2.11 10.67
N VAL A 23 8.93 1.37 9.77
CA VAL A 23 9.08 1.55 8.33
C VAL A 23 7.92 2.38 7.81
N ASN A 24 8.23 3.49 7.17
CA ASN A 24 7.28 4.33 6.46
C ASN A 24 7.61 4.24 4.97
N CYS A 25 6.68 3.74 4.17
CA CYS A 25 6.81 3.64 2.73
C CYS A 25 5.67 4.41 2.06
N SER A 26 5.96 5.18 1.03
CA SER A 26 4.94 5.76 0.17
C SER A 26 5.29 5.60 -1.30
N PHE A 27 4.27 5.46 -2.13
CA PHE A 27 4.41 5.37 -3.57
C PHE A 27 3.09 5.78 -4.23
N SER A 28 3.16 6.11 -5.51
CA SER A 28 1.99 6.39 -6.33
C SER A 28 1.66 5.16 -7.17
N VAL A 29 0.39 4.91 -7.44
CA VAL A 29 -0.08 3.94 -8.43
C VAL A 29 -0.86 4.70 -9.49
N GLN A 30 -0.41 4.63 -10.75
CA GLN A 30 -1.03 5.31 -11.88
C GLN A 30 -1.69 4.29 -12.82
N GLY A 31 -3.02 4.29 -12.84
CA GLY A 31 -3.82 3.56 -13.82
C GLY A 31 -4.26 4.43 -14.99
N ILE A 32 -5.16 3.92 -15.81
CA ILE A 32 -5.74 4.67 -16.94
C ILE A 32 -6.83 5.61 -16.39
N GLY A 33 -6.50 6.91 -16.32
CA GLY A 33 -7.44 7.97 -15.92
C GLY A 33 -7.65 8.16 -14.40
N ILE A 34 -7.11 7.27 -13.57
CA ILE A 34 -7.14 7.38 -12.10
C ILE A 34 -5.76 7.10 -11.52
N SER A 35 -5.42 7.76 -10.43
CA SER A 35 -4.23 7.43 -9.63
C SER A 35 -4.53 7.48 -8.14
N ALA A 36 -3.68 6.84 -7.36
CA ALA A 36 -3.75 6.88 -5.91
C ALA A 36 -2.36 7.00 -5.31
N GLN A 37 -2.26 7.77 -4.23
CA GLN A 37 -1.10 7.77 -3.37
C GLN A 37 -1.31 6.77 -2.24
N VAL A 38 -0.33 5.89 -2.04
CA VAL A 38 -0.36 4.85 -1.04
C VAL A 38 0.67 5.19 0.03
N PHE A 39 0.25 5.09 1.30
CA PHE A 39 1.09 5.27 2.46
C PHE A 39 1.02 4.02 3.33
N ILE A 40 2.16 3.42 3.61
CA ILE A 40 2.31 2.23 4.43
C ILE A 40 3.14 2.59 5.65
N ASN A 41 2.62 2.27 6.83
CA ASN A 41 3.38 2.34 8.08
C ASN A 41 3.41 0.95 8.72
N MET A 42 4.60 0.41 8.95
CA MET A 42 4.83 -0.88 9.59
C MET A 42 5.61 -0.67 10.89
N SER A 43 5.11 -1.29 11.96
CA SER A 43 5.72 -1.18 13.28
C SER A 43 6.97 -2.04 13.38
N SER A 44 7.99 -1.51 14.07
CA SER A 44 9.22 -2.25 14.35
C SER A 44 8.95 -3.54 15.13
N GLY A 45 9.66 -4.62 14.81
CA GLY A 45 9.62 -5.90 15.54
C GLY A 45 8.40 -6.77 15.27
N ASN A 46 7.48 -6.36 14.40
CA ASN A 46 6.40 -7.20 13.87
C ASN A 46 6.15 -6.89 12.39
N ASN A 47 5.15 -7.52 11.80
CA ASN A 47 4.75 -7.27 10.41
C ASN A 47 3.35 -6.63 10.29
N ASN A 48 2.80 -6.12 11.39
CA ASN A 48 1.55 -5.39 11.38
C ASN A 48 1.77 -4.03 10.71
N ALA A 49 0.93 -3.74 9.73
CA ALA A 49 0.99 -2.50 8.98
C ALA A 49 -0.40 -1.86 8.83
N SER A 50 -0.37 -0.54 8.74
CA SER A 50 -1.49 0.28 8.33
C SER A 50 -1.21 0.86 6.96
N VAL A 51 -2.18 0.73 6.05
CA VAL A 51 -2.11 1.23 4.68
C VAL A 51 -3.20 2.26 4.49
N SER A 52 -2.83 3.49 4.16
CA SER A 52 -3.76 4.54 3.75
C SER A 52 -3.66 4.79 2.25
N ILE A 53 -4.81 4.78 1.58
CA ILE A 53 -4.94 4.96 0.13
C ILE A 53 -5.70 6.27 -0.11
N SER A 54 -5.06 7.21 -0.81
CA SER A 54 -5.62 8.50 -1.19
C SER A 54 -5.78 8.58 -2.71
N PRO A 55 -6.96 8.30 -3.27
CA PRO A 55 -7.21 8.46 -4.70
C PRO A 55 -7.15 9.95 -5.12
N ASN A 56 -6.84 10.21 -6.40
CA ASN A 56 -6.73 11.58 -6.93
C ASN A 56 -8.08 12.20 -7.37
N PHE A 57 -9.14 11.39 -7.44
CA PHE A 57 -10.44 11.79 -7.98
C PHE A 57 -11.48 12.12 -6.90
N ASN A 58 -11.20 11.81 -5.62
CA ASN A 58 -11.98 12.25 -4.48
C ASN A 58 -11.12 12.27 -3.20
N ASN A 59 -11.59 12.96 -2.16
CA ASN A 59 -10.90 13.04 -0.86
C ASN A 59 -11.27 11.88 0.09
N ASN A 60 -11.85 10.79 -0.41
CA ASN A 60 -12.22 9.66 0.42
C ASN A 60 -11.02 8.74 0.61
N ASN A 61 -10.28 8.99 1.68
CA ASN A 61 -9.16 8.14 2.06
C ASN A 61 -9.67 6.82 2.63
N LEU A 62 -9.05 5.72 2.19
CA LEU A 62 -9.31 4.38 2.70
C LEU A 62 -8.11 3.90 3.51
N THR A 63 -8.32 3.62 4.79
CA THR A 63 -7.28 3.01 5.65
C THR A 63 -7.61 1.56 5.94
N LEU A 64 -6.66 0.68 5.68
CA LEU A 64 -6.73 -0.76 5.90
C LEU A 64 -5.61 -1.17 6.85
N ASN A 65 -5.89 -2.12 7.74
CA ASN A 65 -4.89 -2.68 8.64
C ASN A 65 -4.71 -4.16 8.34
N GLY A 66 -3.48 -4.65 8.37
CA GLY A 66 -3.17 -6.03 8.07
C GLY A 66 -1.71 -6.37 8.33
N ASN A 67 -1.25 -7.44 7.70
CA ASN A 67 0.12 -7.92 7.84
C ASN A 67 0.85 -7.82 6.50
N ILE A 68 2.09 -7.31 6.53
CA ILE A 68 2.99 -7.38 5.38
C ILE A 68 3.65 -8.75 5.37
N VAL A 69 3.55 -9.42 4.24
CA VAL A 69 4.18 -10.73 4.02
C VAL A 69 4.92 -10.73 2.69
N PRO A 70 6.05 -11.45 2.59
CA PRO A 70 6.69 -11.73 1.30
C PRO A 70 5.72 -12.35 0.28
N LEU A 71 5.94 -12.11 -1.01
CA LEU A 71 5.05 -12.56 -2.09
C LEU A 71 4.83 -14.08 -2.09
N ASP A 72 5.88 -14.85 -1.83
CA ASP A 72 5.89 -16.31 -1.71
C ASP A 72 5.16 -16.84 -0.46
N GLN A 73 4.69 -15.96 0.42
CA GLN A 73 3.86 -16.29 1.59
C GLN A 73 2.42 -15.77 1.46
N SER A 74 2.16 -14.95 0.43
CA SER A 74 0.82 -14.39 0.19
C SER A 74 -0.11 -15.39 -0.49
N ASN A 75 -1.20 -15.75 0.17
CA ASN A 75 -2.27 -16.57 -0.42
C ASN A 75 -3.05 -15.82 -1.54
N ILE A 76 -2.96 -14.49 -1.59
CA ILE A 76 -3.59 -13.67 -2.64
C ILE A 76 -2.79 -13.74 -3.94
N PHE A 77 -1.45 -13.71 -3.83
CA PHE A 77 -0.56 -13.78 -4.99
C PHE A 77 -0.41 -15.22 -5.50
N LYS A 78 -0.37 -16.23 -4.62
CA LYS A 78 -0.35 -17.65 -5.02
C LYS A 78 -1.61 -18.11 -5.77
N GLY A 79 -2.73 -17.42 -5.60
CA GLY A 79 -4.03 -17.80 -6.17
C GLY A 79 -4.38 -17.15 -7.50
N ARG A 80 -3.54 -16.24 -8.04
CA ARG A 80 -3.78 -15.55 -9.33
C ARG A 80 -2.47 -15.38 -10.09
N ALA A 81 -2.47 -15.68 -11.39
CA ALA A 81 -1.41 -15.24 -12.30
C ALA A 81 -1.70 -13.78 -12.66
N TRP A 82 -0.73 -12.89 -12.42
CA TRP A 82 -0.79 -11.47 -12.73
C TRP A 82 0.07 -11.18 -13.95
#